data_AF-A0A918A8H0-F1
#
_entry.id   AF-A0A918A8H0-F1
#
_cell.length_a   1.000
_cell.length_b   1.000
_cell.length_c   1.000
_cell.angle_alpha   90.00
_cell.angle_beta   90.00
_cell.angle_gamma   90.00
#
_symmetry.space_group_name_H-M   'P 1'
#
loop_
_entity.id
_entity.type
_entity.pdbx_description
1 polymer ?
#
loop_
_entity_poly.entity_id
_entity_poly.type
_entity_poly.pdbx_seq_one_letter_code
_entity_poly.pdbx_strand_id
1 'polypeptide(L)'
;MTPNTGKILRAAALLAAALLVLSGCGQDGSGRDGSGAYAGDPPQSLSAQDDQSAAGQDPCGGNAEKVEKQVRQERVRSVTLAGQCTSLSVETTLGDEESDAAKKICDAAAEVAYSGDTNAIRVVGASGKELSVGIAGAPCLAQP
;
A
#
# COMPACT_ATOMS: atom_id res chain seq x y z
N MET A 1 -0.53 31.58 -27.85
CA MET A 1 -0.17 30.49 -28.78
C MET A 1 -0.61 29.17 -28.16
N THR A 2 -1.75 28.65 -28.58
CA THR A 2 -2.15 27.23 -28.49
C THR A 2 -1.69 26.53 -29.77
N PRO A 3 -1.41 25.21 -29.73
CA PRO A 3 -2.43 24.17 -29.99
C PRO A 3 -2.35 23.01 -28.96
N ASN A 4 -3.42 22.39 -28.46
CA ASN A 4 -4.60 21.71 -29.05
C ASN A 4 -4.32 20.25 -29.48
N THR A 5 -5.24 19.34 -29.10
CA THR A 5 -5.57 18.01 -29.68
C THR A 5 -4.73 16.79 -29.24
N GLY A 6 -5.28 15.65 -28.82
CA GLY A 6 -6.67 15.22 -28.62
C GLY A 6 -6.85 13.69 -28.49
N LYS A 7 -8.14 13.31 -28.34
CA LYS A 7 -8.81 12.03 -28.70
C LYS A 7 -8.41 10.77 -27.92
N ILE A 8 -9.25 10.30 -26.99
CA ILE A 8 -10.36 9.34 -27.21
C ILE A 8 -9.92 8.03 -27.89
N LEU A 9 -9.83 6.95 -27.12
CA LEU A 9 -10.06 5.55 -27.56
C LEU A 9 -10.43 4.70 -26.33
N ARG A 10 -11.73 4.47 -26.09
CA ARG A 10 -12.56 3.29 -26.45
C ARG A 10 -12.42 2.08 -25.49
N ALA A 11 -13.49 1.89 -24.72
CA ALA A 11 -14.24 0.66 -24.47
C ALA A 11 -13.52 -0.71 -24.55
N ALA A 12 -13.48 -1.40 -23.43
CA ALA A 12 -13.59 -2.86 -23.32
C ALA A 12 -14.31 -3.15 -21.99
N ALA A 13 -15.61 -3.48 -22.03
CA ALA A 13 -16.15 -4.83 -22.20
C ALA A 13 -16.36 -5.52 -20.84
N LEU A 14 -17.64 -5.73 -20.56
CA LEU A 14 -18.21 -6.58 -19.52
C LEU A 14 -17.45 -7.91 -19.34
N LEU A 15 -17.23 -8.32 -18.08
CA LEU A 15 -17.33 -9.73 -17.73
C LEU A 15 -18.05 -9.89 -16.40
N ALA A 16 -19.20 -10.55 -16.48
CA ALA A 16 -20.03 -10.95 -15.36
C ALA A 16 -19.56 -12.29 -14.77
N ALA A 17 -19.97 -12.51 -13.52
CA ALA A 17 -20.20 -13.79 -12.85
C ALA A 17 -18.99 -14.70 -12.54
N ALA A 18 -18.73 -14.87 -11.23
CA ALA A 18 -18.83 -16.18 -10.58
C ALA A 18 -18.88 -16.01 -9.05
N LEU A 19 -20.07 -16.18 -8.50
CA LEU A 19 -20.30 -16.53 -7.09
C LEU A 19 -19.68 -17.91 -6.83
N LEU A 20 -18.80 -18.02 -5.84
CA LEU A 20 -18.59 -19.27 -5.12
C LEU A 20 -18.67 -19.01 -3.61
N VAL A 21 -19.85 -19.35 -3.11
CA VAL A 21 -20.20 -19.53 -1.71
C VAL A 21 -19.39 -20.73 -1.18
N LEU A 22 -18.62 -20.52 -0.11
CA LEU A 22 -18.29 -21.61 0.83
C LEU A 22 -18.84 -21.26 2.20
N SER A 23 -20.00 -21.85 2.48
CA SER A 23 -20.64 -21.99 3.77
C SER A 23 -19.78 -22.87 4.69
N GLY A 24 -19.38 -22.32 5.84
CA GLY A 24 -18.78 -23.06 6.96
C GLY A 24 -19.58 -22.82 8.22
N CYS A 25 -20.22 -23.88 8.72
CA CYS A 25 -21.16 -23.91 9.84
C CYS A 25 -20.53 -23.59 11.20
N GLY A 26 -21.27 -22.87 12.04
CA GLY A 26 -21.08 -22.78 13.49
C GLY A 26 -22.30 -22.06 14.11
N GLN A 27 -23.36 -22.79 14.43
CA GLN A 27 -23.66 -23.41 15.73
C GLN A 27 -24.48 -22.47 16.64
N ASP A 28 -25.79 -22.75 16.60
CA ASP A 28 -26.82 -22.73 17.66
C ASP A 28 -26.91 -21.56 18.65
N GLY A 29 -28.06 -20.86 18.59
CA GLY A 29 -28.53 -19.96 19.63
C GLY A 29 -29.97 -19.52 19.41
N SER A 30 -30.91 -20.22 20.03
CA SER A 30 -32.36 -20.08 19.90
C SER A 30 -32.93 -18.73 20.39
N GLY A 31 -33.84 -18.17 19.59
CA GLY A 31 -35.09 -17.56 20.08
C GLY A 31 -35.13 -16.03 20.17
N ARG A 32 -35.97 -15.41 19.33
CA ARG A 32 -37.31 -14.91 19.71
C ARG A 32 -37.93 -14.08 18.60
N ASP A 33 -39.21 -14.35 18.37
CA ASP A 33 -40.15 -13.67 17.49
C ASP A 33 -40.22 -12.16 17.73
N GLY A 34 -40.29 -11.42 16.62
CA GLY A 34 -40.50 -9.98 16.62
C GLY A 34 -40.97 -9.51 15.25
N SER A 35 -42.27 -9.68 14.99
CA SER A 35 -43.00 -9.09 13.87
C SER A 35 -42.73 -7.58 13.76
N GLY A 36 -42.31 -7.12 12.57
CA GLY A 36 -42.09 -5.70 12.31
C GLY A 36 -42.24 -5.39 10.83
N ALA A 37 -43.19 -4.51 10.53
CA ALA A 37 -43.71 -4.18 9.21
C ALA A 37 -42.79 -3.27 8.38
N TYR A 38 -43.06 -3.28 7.08
CA TYR A 38 -42.58 -2.42 6.00
C TYR A 38 -42.61 -0.91 6.34
N ALA A 39 -41.55 -0.15 6.01
CA ALA A 39 -41.59 1.19 5.40
C ALA A 39 -40.19 1.80 5.19
N GLY A 40 -39.85 2.12 3.93
CA GLY A 40 -39.35 3.44 3.50
C GLY A 40 -37.95 3.97 3.91
N ASP A 41 -37.15 4.24 2.87
CA ASP A 41 -36.19 5.37 2.71
C ASP A 41 -34.73 5.22 3.25
N PRO A 42 -33.76 6.00 2.72
CA PRO A 42 -32.86 5.75 1.59
C PRO A 42 -31.42 5.38 2.05
N PRO A 43 -30.48 4.99 1.15
CA PRO A 43 -29.09 4.73 1.55
C PRO A 43 -28.43 6.02 2.07
N GLN A 44 -28.13 6.05 3.36
CA GLN A 44 -27.31 7.09 3.95
C GLN A 44 -25.90 7.01 3.38
N SER A 45 -25.56 8.07 2.65
CA SER A 45 -24.25 8.66 2.43
C SER A 45 -23.06 7.83 2.87
N LEU A 46 -22.35 7.31 1.88
CA LEU A 46 -20.90 7.09 1.94
C LEU A 46 -20.25 8.45 2.21
N SER A 47 -20.14 8.80 3.48
CA SER A 47 -19.31 9.89 3.93
C SER A 47 -17.88 9.61 3.47
N ALA A 48 -17.31 10.65 2.88
CA ALA A 48 -15.99 10.70 2.31
C ALA A 48 -14.94 9.99 3.17
N GLN A 49 -13.97 9.38 2.48
CA GLN A 49 -12.67 9.04 3.03
C GLN A 49 -12.07 10.30 3.67
N ASP A 50 -12.32 10.46 4.96
CA ASP A 50 -11.50 11.26 5.84
C ASP A 50 -10.15 10.51 5.93
N ASP A 51 -9.24 10.92 5.04
CA ASP A 51 -7.79 10.90 5.23
C ASP A 51 -7.45 11.77 6.46
N GLN A 52 -7.97 11.37 7.61
CA GLN A 52 -7.53 11.83 8.91
C GLN A 52 -6.81 10.65 9.53
N SER A 53 -5.48 10.75 9.49
CA SER A 53 -4.57 10.01 10.35
C SER A 53 -5.05 10.13 11.79
N ALA A 54 -5.93 9.21 12.20
CA ALA A 54 -6.07 8.85 13.57
C ALA A 54 -4.67 8.41 14.00
N ALA A 55 -4.18 8.97 15.11
CA ALA A 55 -3.06 8.43 15.85
C ALA A 55 -3.47 7.07 16.46
N GLY A 56 -3.86 6.13 15.58
CA GLY A 56 -3.89 4.71 15.87
C GLY A 56 -2.44 4.30 15.97
N GLN A 57 -2.12 3.62 17.05
CA GLN A 57 -0.79 3.06 17.30
C GLN A 57 -0.35 2.32 16.02
N ASP A 58 0.72 2.80 15.38
CA ASP A 58 1.28 2.13 14.21
C ASP A 58 1.55 0.67 14.61
N PRO A 59 0.86 -0.31 14.00
CA PRO A 59 0.96 -1.70 14.42
C PRO A 59 2.37 -2.26 14.23
N CYS A 60 3.24 -1.53 13.54
CA CYS A 60 4.63 -1.84 13.28
C CYS A 60 5.63 -1.03 14.13
N GLY A 61 5.18 -0.37 15.20
CA GLY A 61 6.06 0.31 16.16
C GLY A 61 6.76 1.56 15.64
N GLY A 62 6.18 2.22 14.63
CA GLY A 62 6.66 3.46 14.02
C GLY A 62 7.91 3.28 13.15
N ASN A 63 8.16 2.06 12.67
CA ASN A 63 9.36 1.77 11.88
C ASN A 63 9.35 2.51 10.53
N ALA A 64 8.19 2.62 9.89
CA ALA A 64 8.03 3.37 8.63
C ALA A 64 8.42 4.84 8.79
N GLU A 65 7.99 5.49 9.86
CA GLU A 65 8.27 6.91 10.11
C GLU A 65 9.73 7.17 10.44
N LYS A 66 10.40 6.24 11.15
CA LYS A 66 11.84 6.30 11.39
C LYS A 66 12.62 6.20 10.09
N VAL A 67 12.25 5.25 9.24
CA VAL A 67 12.87 5.11 7.92
C VAL A 67 12.61 6.36 7.08
N GLU A 68 11.37 6.84 7.01
CA GLU A 68 11.03 8.05 6.26
C GLU A 68 11.88 9.25 6.68
N LYS A 69 12.10 9.44 7.99
CA LYS A 69 13.00 10.49 8.50
C LYS A 69 14.46 10.29 8.07
N GLN A 70 14.94 9.06 8.02
CA GLN A 70 16.32 8.73 7.62
C GLN A 70 16.52 8.92 6.11
N VAL A 71 15.57 8.50 5.29
CA VAL A 71 15.69 8.54 3.82
C VAL A 71 15.03 9.75 3.17
N ARG A 72 14.54 10.70 3.97
CA ARG A 72 13.87 11.91 3.47
C ARG A 72 14.80 12.72 2.59
N GLN A 73 14.67 12.49 1.30
CA GLN A 73 15.30 13.21 0.20
C GLN A 73 14.18 13.70 -0.73
N GLU A 74 14.46 14.70 -1.58
CA GLU A 74 13.48 15.23 -2.55
C GLU A 74 12.89 14.16 -3.49
N ARG A 75 13.52 12.98 -3.55
CA ARG A 75 13.17 11.88 -4.43
C ARG A 75 12.35 10.76 -3.78
N VAL A 76 12.17 10.75 -2.46
CA VAL A 76 11.33 9.75 -1.77
C VAL A 76 9.93 10.31 -1.61
N ARG A 77 8.91 9.58 -2.10
CA ARG A 77 7.50 9.99 -2.05
C ARG A 77 6.79 9.48 -0.82
N SER A 78 7.01 8.22 -0.47
CA SER A 78 6.31 7.53 0.62
C SER A 78 7.15 6.36 1.10
N VAL A 79 6.96 6.03 2.37
CA VAL A 79 7.50 4.82 2.99
C VAL A 79 6.33 4.09 3.64
N THR A 80 6.15 2.82 3.29
CA THR A 80 5.05 2.00 3.79
C THR A 80 5.54 0.64 4.26
N LEU A 81 4.87 0.07 5.25
CA LEU A 81 5.10 -1.30 5.70
C LEU A 81 4.00 -2.22 5.18
N ALA A 82 4.41 -3.41 4.75
CA ALA A 82 3.57 -4.46 4.19
C ALA A 82 3.93 -5.80 4.83
N GLY A 83 3.08 -6.81 4.61
CA GLY A 83 3.36 -8.19 5.04
C GLY A 83 3.51 -8.33 6.55
N GLN A 84 2.60 -7.76 7.33
CA GLN A 84 2.65 -7.80 8.81
C GLN A 84 3.97 -7.22 9.35
N CYS A 85 4.33 -6.01 8.89
CA CYS A 85 5.52 -5.25 9.32
C CYS A 85 6.89 -5.84 8.89
N THR A 86 6.90 -6.92 8.11
CA THR A 86 8.14 -7.58 7.68
C THR A 86 8.76 -6.96 6.42
N SER A 87 7.96 -6.29 5.58
CA SER A 87 8.44 -5.72 4.32
C SER A 87 8.23 -4.22 4.28
N LEU A 88 9.30 -3.46 4.02
CA LEU A 88 9.26 -2.02 3.82
C LEU A 88 9.29 -1.68 2.32
N SER A 89 8.37 -0.84 1.87
CA SER A 89 8.36 -0.26 0.54
C SER A 89 8.70 1.22 0.60
N VAL A 90 9.70 1.64 -0.15
CA VAL A 90 10.08 3.04 -0.34
C VAL A 90 9.75 3.43 -1.78
N GLU A 91 8.70 4.20 -1.97
CA GLU A 91 8.33 4.69 -3.32
C GLU A 91 9.06 5.98 -3.61
N THR A 92 9.55 6.13 -4.83
CA THR A 92 10.43 7.23 -5.24
C THR A 92 9.99 7.88 -6.54
N THR A 93 10.58 9.02 -6.87
CA THR A 93 10.48 9.66 -8.19
C THR A 93 11.57 9.18 -9.17
N LEU A 94 12.37 8.18 -8.79
CA LEU A 94 13.51 7.73 -9.61
C LEU A 94 13.05 7.09 -10.92
N GLY A 95 13.82 7.33 -11.98
CA GLY A 95 13.65 6.65 -13.27
C GLY A 95 14.11 5.19 -13.22
N ASP A 96 13.69 4.41 -14.22
CA ASP A 96 13.96 2.95 -14.28
C ASP A 96 15.45 2.59 -14.40
N GLU A 97 16.25 3.56 -14.84
CA GLU A 97 17.71 3.47 -15.01
C GLU A 97 18.51 3.97 -13.78
N GLU A 98 17.85 4.47 -12.74
CA GLU A 98 18.50 5.06 -11.56
C GLU A 98 18.70 4.06 -10.41
N SER A 99 18.97 2.79 -10.72
CA SER A 99 19.11 1.71 -9.73
C SER A 99 20.24 1.93 -8.71
N ASP A 100 21.32 2.63 -9.08
CA ASP A 100 22.39 3.00 -8.14
C ASP A 100 21.93 4.03 -7.10
N ALA A 101 21.07 4.97 -7.49
CA ALA A 101 20.46 5.91 -6.56
C ALA A 101 19.47 5.20 -5.64
N ALA A 102 18.68 4.28 -6.20
CA ALA A 102 17.76 3.44 -5.42
C ALA A 102 18.51 2.57 -4.40
N LYS A 103 19.68 2.01 -4.78
CA LYS A 103 20.54 1.25 -3.87
C LYS A 103 20.99 2.08 -2.68
N LYS A 104 21.41 3.33 -2.88
CA LYS A 104 21.80 4.23 -1.78
C LYS A 104 20.65 4.53 -0.82
N ILE A 105 19.44 4.70 -1.36
CA ILE A 105 18.22 4.87 -0.55
C ILE A 105 17.94 3.60 0.26
N CYS A 106 18.07 2.43 -0.36
CA CYS A 106 17.92 1.14 0.32
C CYS A 106 18.94 0.97 1.44
N ASP A 107 20.22 1.25 1.18
CA ASP A 107 21.30 1.14 2.18
C ASP A 107 21.00 2.07 3.38
N ALA A 108 20.56 3.31 3.14
CA ALA A 108 20.18 4.24 4.20
C ALA A 108 18.92 3.79 4.97
N ALA A 109 17.92 3.22 4.29
CA ALA A 109 16.74 2.66 4.95
C ALA A 109 17.11 1.46 5.85
N ALA A 110 18.04 0.61 5.38
CA ALA A 110 18.49 -0.58 6.08
C ALA A 110 19.14 -0.29 7.44
N GLU A 111 19.79 0.87 7.61
CA GLU A 111 20.41 1.28 8.87
C GLU A 111 19.44 1.32 10.05
N VAL A 112 18.16 1.60 9.77
CA VAL A 112 17.13 1.75 10.81
C VAL A 112 16.03 0.69 10.71
N ALA A 113 15.68 0.25 9.49
CA ALA A 113 14.55 -0.65 9.27
C ALA A 113 14.73 -2.02 9.95
N TYR A 114 15.96 -2.57 9.96
CA TYR A 114 16.26 -3.91 10.50
C TYR A 114 16.39 -3.96 12.02
N SER A 115 16.04 -2.88 12.73
CA SER A 115 15.98 -2.85 14.19
C SER A 115 14.67 -3.42 14.76
N GLY A 116 13.66 -3.66 13.92
CA GLY A 116 12.37 -4.26 14.27
C GLY A 116 12.07 -5.54 13.49
N ASP A 117 10.78 -5.81 13.24
CA ASP A 117 10.33 -7.04 12.54
C ASP A 117 10.54 -7.01 11.02
N THR A 118 10.98 -5.87 10.48
CA THR A 118 11.26 -5.71 9.05
C THR A 118 12.49 -6.53 8.67
N ASN A 119 12.35 -7.37 7.65
CA ASN A 119 13.42 -8.22 7.13
C ASN A 119 13.69 -7.98 5.63
N ALA A 120 12.83 -7.22 4.95
CA ALA A 120 12.97 -6.89 3.54
C ALA A 120 12.69 -5.41 3.29
N ILE A 121 13.45 -4.81 2.39
CA ILE A 121 13.26 -3.44 1.89
C ILE A 121 13.21 -3.51 0.38
N ARG A 122 12.24 -2.82 -0.22
CA ARG A 122 12.19 -2.61 -1.66
C ARG A 122 12.08 -1.13 -1.96
N VAL A 123 12.87 -0.68 -2.93
CA VAL A 123 12.82 0.70 -3.45
C VAL A 123 12.19 0.66 -4.82
N VAL A 124 11.08 1.37 -4.96
CA VAL A 124 10.24 1.38 -6.14
C VAL A 124 10.40 2.71 -6.87
N GLY A 125 10.65 2.66 -8.17
CA GLY A 125 10.76 3.83 -9.06
C GLY A 125 9.40 4.43 -9.41
N ALA A 126 9.43 5.54 -10.15
CA ALA A 126 8.23 6.27 -10.55
C ALA A 126 7.29 5.44 -11.45
N SER A 127 7.81 4.45 -12.17
CA SER A 127 7.05 3.53 -13.02
C SER A 127 6.34 2.41 -12.23
N GLY A 128 6.66 2.24 -10.94
CA GLY A 128 6.28 1.07 -10.16
C GLY A 128 7.27 -0.10 -10.24
N LYS A 129 8.34 0.01 -11.04
CA LYS A 129 9.42 -1.00 -11.09
C LYS A 129 10.25 -0.99 -9.81
N GLU A 130 10.61 -2.17 -9.33
CA GLU A 130 11.61 -2.31 -8.27
C GLU A 130 13.00 -1.99 -8.81
N LEU A 131 13.69 -1.03 -8.18
CA LEU A 131 15.01 -0.57 -8.59
C LEU A 131 16.11 -1.03 -7.63
N SER A 132 15.75 -1.36 -6.38
CA SER A 132 16.66 -1.94 -5.42
C SER A 132 15.91 -2.79 -4.41
N VAL A 133 16.58 -3.84 -3.92
CA VAL A 133 16.07 -4.71 -2.85
C VAL A 133 17.14 -4.90 -1.77
N GLY A 134 16.72 -4.95 -0.51
CA GLY A 134 17.56 -5.25 0.64
C GLY A 134 16.93 -6.35 1.48
N ILE A 135 17.75 -7.25 2.01
CA ILE A 135 17.33 -8.28 2.95
C ILE A 135 18.20 -8.14 4.21
N ALA A 136 17.60 -8.33 5.38
CA ALA A 136 18.33 -8.24 6.65
C ALA A 136 19.57 -9.15 6.65
N GLY A 137 20.72 -8.59 7.03
CA GLY A 137 22.01 -9.29 7.03
C GLY A 137 22.73 -9.34 5.68
N ALA A 138 22.18 -8.74 4.63
CA ALA A 138 22.82 -8.64 3.31
C ALA A 138 22.88 -7.17 2.84
N PRO A 139 23.86 -6.80 1.99
CA PRO A 139 23.88 -5.48 1.35
C PRO A 139 22.70 -5.33 0.38
N CYS A 140 22.21 -4.09 0.20
CA CYS A 140 21.20 -3.84 -0.82
C CYS A 140 21.77 -4.08 -2.23
N LEU A 141 20.92 -4.59 -3.11
CA LEU A 141 21.22 -4.91 -4.50
C LEU A 141 20.44 -3.98 -5.42
N ALA A 142 21.16 -3.34 -6.34
CA ALA A 142 20.54 -2.62 -7.47
C ALA A 142 19.94 -3.64 -8.45
N GLN A 143 18.72 -3.38 -8.91
CA GLN A 143 18.05 -4.20 -9.92
C GLN A 143 18.38 -3.70 -11.33
N PRO A 144 18.63 -4.59 -12.31
CA PRO A 144 18.85 -4.20 -13.71
C PRO A 144 17.60 -3.60 -14.35
#